data_AF-A0A031LQ34-F1
#
_entry.id   AF-A0A031LQ34-F1
#
_cell.length_a   1.000
_cell.length_b   1.000
_cell.length_c   1.000
_cell.angle_alpha   90.00
_cell.angle_beta   90.00
_cell.angle_gamma   90.00
#
_symmetry.space_group_name_H-M   'P 1'
#
loop_
_entity.id
_entity.type
_entity.pdbx_description
1 polymer ?
#
loop_
_entity_poly.entity_id
_entity_poly.type
_entity_poly.pdbx_seq_one_letter_code
_entity_poly.pdbx_strand_id
1 'polypeptide(L)'
;MNPISLSQLEKIPGMASIISDIKNDIKKKELVPLVSFYLEDDLLRNLIKTLEKEFSRYDEFLYERTTFVRKILNSKEIFPTNLFPYYIVPLSEETKVKVEDNDKVPPLIIPLEGKFRLVFMKYNTFTDIENAIKSQIEDDLIIEVEKGVIINEDKKRNIFMDYRSVEKMEESRQIVSYLMLPGKYMLLSAIIANNVENDNIIEIRRKEDNVLIDVIRGLAKSDNVLRGDTLTLREKAFLYYDVKTKGIIKEEILKSIAWKIASI
;
A
#
# COMPACT_ATOMS: atom_id res chain seq x y z
N MET A 1 -4.81 -19.16 13.50
CA MET A 1 -3.36 -18.93 13.43
C MET A 1 -3.14 -17.44 13.67
N ASN A 2 -2.18 -17.07 14.52
CA ASN A 2 -1.91 -15.65 14.81
C ASN A 2 -0.79 -15.16 13.90
N PRO A 3 -0.98 -14.05 13.16
CA PRO A 3 0.07 -13.44 12.36
C PRO A 3 1.29 -13.08 13.21
N ILE A 4 2.49 -13.28 12.66
CA ILE A 4 3.75 -13.03 13.34
C ILE A 4 4.50 -11.80 12.79
N SER A 5 4.10 -11.26 11.64
CA SER A 5 4.78 -10.14 10.96
C SER A 5 5.01 -8.94 11.87
N LEU A 6 4.00 -8.54 12.65
CA LEU A 6 4.14 -7.43 13.59
C LEU A 6 5.19 -7.73 14.68
N SER A 7 5.18 -8.94 15.24
CA SER A 7 6.16 -9.37 16.25
C SER A 7 7.59 -9.50 15.70
N GLN A 8 7.73 -9.78 14.40
CA GLN A 8 9.04 -9.81 13.73
C GLN A 8 9.59 -8.40 13.56
N LEU A 9 8.75 -7.43 13.15
CA LEU A 9 9.12 -6.02 13.06
C LEU A 9 9.47 -5.43 14.42
N GLU A 10 8.82 -5.85 15.51
CA GLU A 10 9.09 -5.40 16.89
C GLU A 10 10.52 -5.68 17.34
N LYS A 11 11.19 -6.66 16.72
CA LYS A 11 12.60 -7.01 17.00
C LYS A 11 13.60 -6.07 16.32
N ILE A 12 13.16 -5.21 15.39
CA ILE A 12 14.04 -4.25 14.72
C ILE A 12 14.19 -3.01 15.61
N PRO A 13 15.42 -2.48 15.79
CA PRO A 13 15.65 -1.23 16.50
C PRO A 13 14.69 -0.12 16.05
N GLY A 14 14.18 0.67 16.98
CA GLY A 14 13.26 1.79 16.70
C GLY A 14 11.81 1.42 16.32
N MET A 15 11.51 0.15 16.04
CA MET A 15 10.13 -0.27 15.69
C MET A 15 9.26 -0.58 16.91
N ALA A 16 9.86 -0.93 18.06
CA ALA A 16 9.10 -1.37 19.24
C ALA A 16 8.12 -0.31 19.77
N SER A 17 8.53 0.96 19.84
CA SER A 17 7.65 2.06 20.27
C SER A 17 6.51 2.29 19.27
N ILE A 18 6.82 2.29 17.98
CA ILE A 18 5.85 2.45 16.88
C ILE A 18 4.79 1.34 16.94
N ILE A 19 5.21 0.11 17.18
CA ILE A 19 4.32 -1.05 17.27
C ILE A 19 3.46 -0.99 18.54
N SER A 20 4.05 -0.60 19.67
CA SER A 20 3.31 -0.39 20.92
C SER A 20 2.18 0.62 20.74
N ASP A 21 2.43 1.71 20.01
CA ASP A 21 1.43 2.74 19.73
C ASP A 21 0.24 2.22 18.93
N ILE A 22 0.48 1.44 17.87
CA ILE A 22 -0.60 0.97 16.98
C ILE A 22 -1.33 -0.27 17.51
N LYS A 23 -0.77 -1.01 18.48
CA LYS A 23 -1.42 -2.18 19.10
C LYS A 23 -2.81 -1.83 19.66
N ASN A 24 -2.96 -0.63 20.22
CA ASN A 24 -4.25 -0.15 20.71
C ASN A 24 -5.25 0.10 19.59
N ASP A 25 -4.82 0.68 18.47
CA ASP A 25 -5.67 0.92 17.29
C ASP A 25 -6.13 -0.40 16.68
N ILE A 26 -5.22 -1.36 16.52
CA ILE A 26 -5.50 -2.71 16.01
C ILE A 26 -6.57 -3.38 16.87
N LYS A 27 -6.41 -3.35 18.20
CA LYS A 27 -7.36 -3.96 19.13
C LYS A 27 -8.72 -3.26 19.09
N LYS A 28 -8.74 -1.92 19.13
CA LYS A 28 -9.98 -1.12 19.12
C LYS A 28 -10.79 -1.32 17.83
N LYS A 29 -10.11 -1.54 16.72
CA LYS A 29 -10.71 -1.74 15.38
C LYS A 29 -10.90 -3.23 15.03
N GLU A 30 -10.59 -4.14 15.95
CA GLU A 30 -10.70 -5.60 15.75
C GLU A 30 -9.94 -6.11 14.50
N LEU A 31 -8.80 -5.48 14.20
CA LEU A 31 -7.98 -5.83 13.03
C LEU A 31 -7.11 -7.05 13.30
N VAL A 32 -6.93 -7.89 12.29
CA VAL A 32 -5.89 -8.91 12.27
C VAL A 32 -4.53 -8.19 12.12
N PRO A 33 -3.54 -8.43 13.00
CA PRO A 33 -2.25 -7.72 13.02
C PRO A 33 -1.30 -8.22 11.92
N LEU A 34 -1.79 -8.29 10.69
CA LEU A 34 -1.08 -8.75 9.51
C LEU A 34 -0.51 -7.56 8.74
N VAL A 35 0.81 -7.51 8.57
CA VAL A 35 1.49 -6.47 7.78
C VAL A 35 1.70 -6.90 6.34
N SER A 36 2.14 -8.16 6.14
CA SER A 36 2.30 -8.75 4.81
C SER A 36 2.36 -10.26 4.88
N PHE A 37 1.76 -10.95 3.90
CA PHE A 37 1.80 -12.40 3.74
C PHE A 37 3.23 -12.94 3.51
N TYR A 38 4.13 -12.16 2.91
CA TYR A 38 5.53 -12.57 2.72
C TYR A 38 6.26 -12.88 4.04
N LEU A 39 5.78 -12.35 5.15
CA LEU A 39 6.37 -12.53 6.48
C LEU A 39 5.77 -13.74 7.23
N GLU A 40 4.67 -14.31 6.74
CA GLU A 40 3.84 -15.30 7.45
C GLU A 40 4.02 -16.71 6.90
N ASP A 41 4.92 -17.53 7.48
CA ASP A 41 5.21 -18.87 6.95
C ASP A 41 3.98 -19.78 6.82
N ASP A 42 3.19 -19.87 7.89
CA ASP A 42 2.04 -20.77 7.93
C ASP A 42 0.89 -20.27 7.06
N LEU A 43 0.59 -18.96 7.11
CA LEU A 43 -0.47 -18.37 6.29
C LEU A 43 -0.13 -18.45 4.81
N LEU A 44 1.11 -18.12 4.45
CA LEU A 44 1.60 -18.20 3.08
C LEU A 44 1.58 -19.63 2.56
N ARG A 45 2.07 -20.59 3.35
CA ARG A 45 2.03 -22.02 2.98
C ARG A 45 0.59 -22.49 2.71
N ASN A 46 -0.36 -22.10 3.56
CA ASN A 46 -1.75 -22.48 3.39
C ASN A 46 -2.38 -21.82 2.15
N LEU A 47 -2.10 -20.54 1.91
CA LEU A 47 -2.50 -19.85 0.69
C LEU A 47 -1.95 -20.53 -0.57
N ILE A 48 -0.65 -20.89 -0.59
CA ILE A 48 -0.08 -21.54 -1.78
C ILE A 48 -0.73 -22.89 -2.06
N LYS A 49 -1.08 -23.66 -1.02
CA LYS A 49 -1.80 -24.93 -1.17
C LYS A 49 -3.18 -24.75 -1.82
N THR A 50 -3.92 -23.70 -1.49
CA THR A 50 -5.23 -23.45 -2.11
C THR A 50 -5.11 -23.02 -3.56
N LEU A 51 -3.99 -22.37 -3.92
CA LEU A 51 -3.71 -21.88 -5.28
C LEU A 51 -3.14 -22.94 -6.23
N GLU A 52 -2.62 -24.08 -5.75
CA GLU A 52 -1.95 -25.07 -6.63
C GLU A 52 -2.83 -25.56 -7.79
N LYS A 53 -4.14 -25.69 -7.56
CA LYS A 53 -5.07 -26.11 -8.61
C LYS A 53 -5.23 -25.02 -9.69
N GLU A 54 -5.42 -23.78 -9.24
CA GLU A 54 -5.68 -22.63 -10.11
C GLU A 54 -4.42 -22.23 -10.89
N PHE A 55 -3.25 -22.30 -10.25
CA PHE A 55 -1.96 -21.90 -10.80
C PHE A 55 -1.07 -23.07 -11.21
N SER A 56 -1.70 -24.22 -11.51
CA SER A 56 -1.04 -25.48 -11.89
C SER A 56 -0.12 -25.36 -13.13
N ARG A 57 -0.35 -24.36 -13.98
CA ARG A 57 0.45 -24.05 -15.18
C ARG A 57 1.76 -23.30 -14.89
N TYR A 58 2.18 -23.25 -13.62
CA TYR A 58 3.42 -22.59 -13.22
C TYR A 58 4.64 -23.09 -13.98
N ASP A 59 4.77 -24.42 -14.17
CA ASP A 59 5.90 -25.04 -14.85
C ASP A 59 6.00 -24.61 -16.34
N GLU A 60 4.90 -24.15 -16.94
CA GLU A 60 4.87 -23.67 -18.32
C GLU A 60 5.45 -22.24 -18.45
N PHE A 61 5.56 -21.48 -17.35
CA PHE A 61 5.88 -20.04 -17.38
C PHE A 61 6.98 -19.61 -16.40
N LEU A 62 7.86 -20.55 -16.02
CA LEU A 62 8.94 -20.40 -15.03
C LEU A 62 9.91 -19.23 -15.30
N TYR A 63 10.04 -18.79 -16.55
CA TYR A 63 11.15 -17.95 -16.98
C TYR A 63 11.11 -16.51 -16.43
N GLU A 64 9.92 -15.93 -16.23
CA GLU A 64 9.78 -14.55 -15.72
C GLU A 64 8.50 -14.35 -14.90
N ARG A 65 8.66 -13.76 -13.70
CA ARG A 65 7.58 -13.40 -12.76
C ARG A 65 6.44 -12.65 -13.43
N THR A 66 6.77 -11.64 -14.23
CA THR A 66 5.80 -10.81 -14.97
C THR A 66 5.05 -11.60 -16.03
N THR A 67 5.74 -12.50 -16.73
CA THR A 67 5.12 -13.37 -17.75
C THR A 67 4.18 -14.39 -17.13
N PHE A 68 4.56 -15.00 -16.00
CA PHE A 68 3.68 -15.87 -15.23
C PHE A 68 2.40 -15.15 -14.79
N VAL A 69 2.53 -14.00 -14.10
CA VAL A 69 1.36 -13.23 -13.61
C VAL A 69 0.43 -12.84 -14.76
N ARG A 70 0.98 -12.35 -15.87
CA ARG A 70 0.21 -11.99 -17.07
C ARG A 70 -0.61 -13.17 -17.62
N LYS A 71 -0.02 -14.37 -17.64
CA LYS A 71 -0.68 -15.59 -18.11
C LYS A 71 -1.78 -16.05 -17.16
N ILE A 72 -1.57 -15.94 -15.85
CA ILE A 72 -2.57 -16.26 -14.85
C ILE A 72 -3.76 -15.29 -14.91
N LEU A 73 -3.50 -14.00 -15.03
CA LEU A 73 -4.55 -12.97 -15.08
C LEU A 73 -5.31 -12.95 -16.41
N ASN A 74 -4.84 -13.68 -17.44
CA ASN A 74 -5.30 -13.55 -18.83
C ASN A 74 -5.34 -12.09 -19.33
N SER A 75 -4.58 -11.19 -18.69
CA SER A 75 -4.57 -9.77 -18.96
C SER A 75 -3.27 -9.40 -19.67
N LYS A 76 -3.29 -8.37 -20.52
CA LYS A 76 -2.04 -7.75 -21.00
C LYS A 76 -1.41 -6.83 -19.95
N GLU A 77 -2.19 -6.44 -18.93
CA GLU A 77 -1.82 -5.43 -17.95
C GLU A 77 -1.58 -6.07 -16.58
N ILE A 78 -0.34 -5.98 -16.12
CA ILE A 78 0.13 -6.51 -14.85
C ILE A 78 -0.03 -5.46 -13.75
N PHE A 79 0.08 -4.18 -14.13
CA PHE A 79 -0.02 -3.03 -13.24
C PHE A 79 -1.30 -2.25 -13.55
N PRO A 80 -1.82 -1.48 -12.58
CA PRO A 80 -2.87 -0.52 -12.90
C PRO A 80 -2.34 0.39 -14.02
N THR A 81 -3.11 0.57 -15.09
CA THR A 81 -2.72 1.43 -16.23
C THR A 81 -2.35 2.84 -15.80
N ASN A 82 -2.95 3.29 -14.70
CA ASN A 82 -2.81 4.64 -14.17
C ASN A 82 -1.95 4.67 -12.90
N LEU A 83 -1.02 3.72 -12.74
CA LEU A 83 -0.05 3.75 -11.65
C LEU A 83 0.85 4.98 -11.80
N PHE A 84 0.74 5.88 -10.84
CA PHE A 84 1.50 7.11 -10.81
C PHE A 84 2.78 6.93 -9.96
N PRO A 85 3.95 7.44 -10.40
CA PRO A 85 5.22 7.14 -9.74
C PRO A 85 5.46 7.90 -8.43
N TYR A 86 4.58 8.85 -8.07
CA TYR A 86 4.68 9.68 -6.86
C TYR A 86 3.78 9.11 -5.78
N TYR A 87 4.20 9.15 -4.52
CA TYR A 87 3.32 8.86 -3.39
C TYR A 87 2.15 9.83 -3.33
N ILE A 88 1.02 9.35 -2.83
CA ILE A 88 -0.14 10.18 -2.54
C ILE A 88 -0.25 10.46 -1.04
N VAL A 89 -0.49 11.72 -0.73
CA VAL A 89 -0.56 12.25 0.64
C VAL A 89 -1.88 12.99 0.80
N PRO A 90 -2.75 12.61 1.75
CA PRO A 90 -3.96 13.38 2.06
C PRO A 90 -3.62 14.84 2.36
N LEU A 91 -4.34 15.80 1.78
CA LEU A 91 -4.14 17.25 1.95
C LEU A 91 -5.34 17.93 2.65
N SER A 92 -6.57 17.53 2.35
CA SER A 92 -7.76 18.01 3.08
C SER A 92 -7.85 17.37 4.47
N GLU A 93 -8.63 17.98 5.37
CA GLU A 93 -8.88 17.46 6.72
C GLU A 93 -9.52 16.07 6.69
N GLU A 94 -10.37 15.80 5.70
CA GLU A 94 -10.98 14.51 5.43
C GLU A 94 -10.72 14.12 3.97
N THR A 95 -10.38 12.85 3.75
CA THR A 95 -10.19 12.24 2.43
C THR A 95 -10.72 10.81 2.45
N LYS A 96 -11.16 10.32 1.29
CA LYS A 96 -11.54 8.90 1.12
C LYS A 96 -10.71 8.25 0.04
N VAL A 97 -10.30 7.01 0.29
CA VAL A 97 -9.50 6.20 -0.62
C VAL A 97 -10.05 4.78 -0.67
N LYS A 98 -9.78 4.08 -1.76
CA LYS A 98 -9.96 2.63 -1.90
C LYS A 98 -8.58 1.98 -1.97
N VAL A 99 -8.39 0.87 -1.26
CA VAL A 99 -7.21 0.01 -1.40
C VAL A 99 -7.31 -0.82 -2.67
N GLU A 100 -6.25 -0.77 -3.47
CA GLU A 100 -6.11 -1.49 -4.74
C GLU A 100 -5.15 -2.70 -4.62
N ASP A 101 -4.01 -2.54 -3.93
CA ASP A 101 -3.15 -3.64 -3.47
C ASP A 101 -2.90 -3.46 -1.98
N ASN A 102 -3.08 -4.52 -1.20
CA ASN A 102 -2.98 -4.51 0.25
C ASN A 102 -1.73 -5.18 0.84
N ASP A 103 -1.07 -6.10 0.13
CA ASP A 103 0.11 -6.82 0.64
C ASP A 103 1.42 -6.02 0.48
N LYS A 104 1.35 -4.70 0.66
CA LYS A 104 2.46 -3.75 0.45
C LYS A 104 2.51 -2.71 1.56
N VAL A 105 3.73 -2.25 1.83
CA VAL A 105 3.99 -1.13 2.75
C VAL A 105 4.77 -0.04 2.00
N PRO A 106 4.20 1.17 1.82
CA PRO A 106 2.78 1.51 2.01
C PRO A 106 1.83 0.76 1.05
N PRO A 107 0.51 0.73 1.35
CA PRO A 107 -0.49 0.13 0.47
C PRO A 107 -0.70 0.97 -0.80
N LEU A 108 -1.14 0.31 -1.88
CA LEU A 108 -1.52 0.98 -3.12
C LEU A 108 -3.00 1.35 -3.06
N ILE A 109 -3.33 2.60 -3.36
CA ILE A 109 -4.69 3.13 -3.23
C ILE A 109 -5.15 3.89 -4.48
N ILE A 110 -6.47 4.02 -4.59
CA ILE A 110 -7.18 4.89 -5.53
C ILE A 110 -7.86 5.99 -4.70
N PRO A 111 -7.61 7.28 -4.98
CA PRO A 111 -8.30 8.37 -4.32
C PRO A 111 -9.77 8.38 -4.74
N LEU A 112 -10.69 8.60 -3.79
CA LEU A 112 -12.12 8.67 -4.07
C LEU A 112 -12.69 10.07 -3.85
N GLU A 113 -12.33 10.72 -2.73
CA GLU A 113 -12.84 12.05 -2.37
C GLU A 113 -11.77 12.84 -1.62
N GLY A 114 -11.72 14.16 -1.88
CA GLY A 114 -10.89 15.12 -1.15
C GLY A 114 -9.68 15.63 -1.95
N LYS A 115 -8.81 16.37 -1.27
CA LYS A 115 -7.58 16.93 -1.84
C LYS A 115 -6.39 16.09 -1.45
N PHE A 116 -5.51 15.83 -2.40
CA PHE A 116 -4.30 15.07 -2.20
C PHE A 116 -3.11 15.80 -2.80
N ARG A 117 -1.96 15.65 -2.17
CA ARG A 117 -0.68 16.05 -2.73
C ARG A 117 0.07 14.81 -3.23
N LEU A 118 0.73 14.96 -4.37
CA LEU A 118 1.60 13.95 -4.96
C LEU A 118 3.04 14.36 -4.68
N VAL A 119 3.83 13.46 -4.07
CA VAL A 119 5.24 13.73 -3.72
C VAL A 119 6.15 12.61 -4.20
N PHE A 120 7.35 12.96 -4.66
CA PHE A 120 8.29 11.98 -5.18
C PHE A 120 8.99 11.22 -4.05
N MET A 121 9.37 11.94 -3.00
CA MET A 121 10.13 11.39 -1.88
C MET A 121 9.24 11.03 -0.68
N LYS A 122 9.79 10.16 0.17
CA LYS A 122 9.17 9.82 1.46
C LYS A 122 9.56 10.86 2.51
N TYR A 123 8.61 11.21 3.37
CA TYR A 123 8.81 12.14 4.49
C TYR A 123 8.33 11.55 5.81
N ASN A 124 8.85 12.06 6.93
CA ASN A 124 8.51 11.54 8.27
C ASN A 124 7.29 12.22 8.89
N THR A 125 7.06 13.47 8.53
CA THR A 125 5.94 14.30 8.97
C THR A 125 5.33 15.03 7.78
N PHE A 126 4.09 15.52 7.89
CA PHE A 126 3.55 16.41 6.86
C PHE A 126 4.28 17.75 6.87
N THR A 127 4.79 18.18 8.04
CA THR A 127 5.62 19.38 8.17
C THR A 127 6.90 19.31 7.33
N ASP A 128 7.56 18.14 7.27
CA ASP A 128 8.76 17.95 6.44
C ASP A 128 8.45 18.11 4.94
N ILE A 129 7.26 17.66 4.51
CA ILE A 129 6.79 17.83 3.13
C ILE A 129 6.65 19.32 2.82
N GLU A 130 5.95 20.07 3.68
CA GLU A 130 5.77 21.52 3.50
C GLU A 130 7.10 22.27 3.44
N ASN A 131 8.07 21.87 4.27
CA ASN A 131 9.41 22.47 4.26
C ASN A 131 10.19 22.15 2.99
N ALA A 132 10.10 20.91 2.49
CA ALA A 132 10.76 20.50 1.25
C ALA A 132 10.17 21.23 0.03
N ILE A 133 8.86 21.43 -0.01
CA ILE A 133 8.18 22.21 -1.05
C ILE A 133 8.62 23.68 -1.00
N LYS A 134 8.58 24.31 0.19
CA LYS A 134 9.03 25.71 0.35
C LYS A 134 10.50 25.91 -0.05
N SER A 135 11.33 24.90 0.22
CA SER A 135 12.76 24.93 -0.11
C SER A 135 13.06 24.52 -1.55
N GLN A 136 12.03 24.24 -2.37
CA GLN A 136 12.21 23.76 -3.75
C GLN A 136 13.09 22.51 -3.81
N ILE A 137 12.85 21.55 -2.92
CA ILE A 137 13.45 20.20 -2.95
C ILE A 137 12.44 19.19 -3.50
N GLU A 138 11.15 19.46 -3.33
CA GLU A 138 10.03 18.61 -3.75
C GLU A 138 9.05 19.41 -4.60
N ASP A 139 8.29 18.71 -5.43
CA ASP A 139 7.23 19.31 -6.24
C ASP A 139 5.96 19.56 -5.44
N ASP A 140 5.19 20.58 -5.82
CA ASP A 140 3.86 20.85 -5.27
C ASP A 140 2.81 20.55 -6.33
N LEU A 141 2.49 19.26 -6.44
CA LEU A 141 1.43 18.72 -7.29
C LEU A 141 0.23 18.40 -6.42
N ILE A 142 -0.88 19.11 -6.61
CA ILE A 142 -2.11 18.91 -5.84
C ILE A 142 -3.23 18.50 -6.79
N ILE A 143 -3.97 17.48 -6.41
CA ILE A 143 -5.16 17.01 -7.11
C ILE A 143 -6.37 17.12 -6.18
N GLU A 144 -7.52 17.43 -6.77
CA GLU A 144 -8.82 17.34 -6.12
C GLU A 144 -9.65 16.26 -6.80
N VAL A 145 -10.23 15.37 -5.99
CA VAL A 145 -10.90 14.17 -6.48
C VAL A 145 -12.32 14.13 -5.95
N GLU A 146 -13.27 13.80 -6.84
CA GLU A 146 -14.66 13.52 -6.51
C GLU A 146 -15.10 12.22 -7.20
N LYS A 147 -15.66 11.27 -6.44
CA LYS A 147 -16.12 9.96 -6.93
C LYS A 147 -15.05 9.21 -7.74
N GLY A 148 -13.79 9.33 -7.30
CA GLY A 148 -12.65 8.67 -7.93
C GLY A 148 -12.18 9.30 -9.24
N VAL A 149 -12.67 10.48 -9.57
CA VAL A 149 -12.29 11.26 -10.75
C VAL A 149 -11.60 12.55 -10.33
N ILE A 150 -10.47 12.86 -10.97
CA ILE A 150 -9.78 14.13 -10.79
C ILE A 150 -10.61 15.25 -11.41
N ILE A 151 -11.02 16.20 -10.58
CA ILE A 151 -11.83 17.36 -10.98
C ILE A 151 -11.02 18.65 -11.07
N ASN A 152 -9.84 18.70 -10.42
CA ASN A 152 -8.93 19.84 -10.46
C ASN A 152 -7.48 19.42 -10.21
N GLU A 153 -6.54 20.18 -10.79
CA GLU A 153 -5.10 19.97 -10.68
C GLU A 153 -4.39 21.33 -10.50
N ASP A 154 -3.58 21.48 -9.44
CA ASP A 154 -2.65 22.61 -9.26
C ASP A 154 -1.21 22.09 -9.35
N LYS A 155 -0.41 22.71 -10.24
CA LYS A 155 0.95 22.25 -10.58
C LYS A 155 1.94 23.38 -10.39
N LYS A 156 2.69 23.36 -9.29
CA LYS A 156 3.83 24.25 -9.06
C LYS A 156 5.11 23.42 -9.09
N ARG A 157 5.70 23.41 -10.27
CA ARG A 157 6.82 22.54 -10.64
C ARG A 157 8.15 23.05 -10.12
N ASN A 158 9.03 22.12 -9.79
CA ASN A 158 10.45 22.34 -9.79
C ASN A 158 11.10 21.78 -11.08
N ILE A 159 12.29 22.25 -11.45
CA ILE A 159 12.87 22.12 -12.80
C ILE A 159 13.35 20.68 -13.11
N PHE A 160 13.25 19.74 -12.17
CA PHE A 160 13.94 18.43 -12.23
C PHE A 160 13.05 17.20 -12.43
N MET A 161 11.74 17.37 -12.68
CA MET A 161 10.82 16.24 -12.90
C MET A 161 10.94 15.57 -14.28
N ASP A 162 10.72 14.24 -14.32
CA ASP A 162 10.43 13.52 -15.56
C ASP A 162 9.02 13.92 -16.06
N TYR A 163 9.00 14.84 -17.02
CA TYR A 163 7.83 15.37 -17.72
C TYR A 163 6.81 14.30 -18.14
N ARG A 164 7.27 13.10 -18.50
CA ARG A 164 6.42 11.98 -18.94
C ARG A 164 5.50 11.43 -17.86
N SER A 165 5.86 11.62 -16.58
CA SER A 165 5.00 11.19 -15.47
C SER A 165 3.80 12.11 -15.34
N VAL A 166 3.99 13.42 -15.49
CA VAL A 166 2.92 14.42 -15.35
C VAL A 166 1.96 14.40 -16.52
N GLU A 167 2.46 14.21 -17.75
CA GLU A 167 1.59 14.06 -18.92
C GLU A 167 0.63 12.87 -18.77
N LYS A 168 1.07 11.75 -18.20
CA LYS A 168 0.20 10.61 -17.91
C LYS A 168 -0.93 10.93 -16.93
N MET A 169 -0.74 11.91 -16.05
CA MET A 169 -1.81 12.40 -15.16
C MET A 169 -2.90 13.09 -15.96
N GLU A 170 -2.52 13.95 -16.91
CA GLU A 170 -3.45 14.71 -17.75
C GLU A 170 -4.29 13.78 -18.65
N GLU A 171 -3.71 12.66 -19.07
CA GLU A 171 -4.41 11.63 -19.84
C GLU A 171 -5.36 10.78 -18.98
N SER A 172 -5.09 10.67 -17.67
CA SER A 172 -5.77 9.74 -16.77
C SER A 172 -6.70 10.46 -15.80
N ARG A 173 -8.02 10.29 -16.00
CA ARG A 173 -9.04 10.83 -15.07
C ARG A 173 -8.99 10.28 -13.64
N GLN A 174 -8.20 9.23 -13.42
CA GLN A 174 -8.03 8.56 -12.13
C GLN A 174 -6.57 8.20 -11.95
N ILE A 175 -6.06 8.34 -10.72
CA ILE A 175 -4.70 7.95 -10.33
C ILE A 175 -4.75 6.76 -9.39
N VAL A 176 -3.80 5.85 -9.55
CA VAL A 176 -3.50 4.81 -8.58
C VAL A 176 -2.10 5.07 -8.04
N SER A 177 -1.91 5.13 -6.71
CA SER A 177 -0.58 5.31 -6.14
C SER A 177 -0.45 4.84 -4.70
N TYR A 178 0.79 4.75 -4.23
CA TYR A 178 1.16 4.37 -2.88
C TYR A 178 0.79 5.46 -1.85
N LEU A 179 0.03 5.08 -0.83
CA LEU A 179 -0.40 6.00 0.23
C LEU A 179 0.74 6.29 1.20
N MET A 180 1.25 7.52 1.21
CA MET A 180 2.26 7.93 2.18
C MET A 180 1.61 8.66 3.35
N LEU A 181 1.79 8.09 4.55
CA LEU A 181 1.41 8.68 5.82
C LEU A 181 2.64 8.71 6.76
N PRO A 182 2.71 9.67 7.69
CA PRO A 182 3.86 9.83 8.56
C PRO A 182 3.98 8.68 9.59
N GLY A 183 5.22 8.24 9.82
CA GLY A 183 5.62 7.32 10.89
C GLY A 183 4.68 6.11 11.08
N LYS A 184 4.08 6.00 12.27
CA LYS A 184 3.24 4.86 12.66
C LYS A 184 2.01 4.65 11.78
N TYR A 185 1.50 5.71 11.16
CA TYR A 185 0.30 5.65 10.32
C TYR A 185 0.55 4.93 8.99
N MET A 186 1.80 4.90 8.51
CA MET A 186 2.18 4.08 7.37
C MET A 186 2.04 2.58 7.67
N LEU A 187 2.46 2.15 8.87
CA LEU A 187 2.30 0.77 9.30
C LEU A 187 0.83 0.43 9.54
N LEU A 188 0.10 1.32 10.22
CA LEU A 188 -1.32 1.13 10.49
C LEU A 188 -2.14 1.02 9.20
N SER A 189 -1.87 1.89 8.20
CA SER A 189 -2.57 1.82 6.90
C SER A 189 -2.29 0.52 6.15
N ALA A 190 -1.07 -0.03 6.21
CA ALA A 190 -0.78 -1.34 5.62
C ALA A 190 -1.53 -2.49 6.32
N ILE A 191 -1.66 -2.43 7.65
CA ILE A 191 -2.46 -3.42 8.40
C ILE A 191 -3.94 -3.28 8.02
N ILE A 192 -4.47 -2.06 7.99
CA ILE A 192 -5.85 -1.80 7.55
C ILE A 192 -6.07 -2.32 6.14
N ALA A 193 -5.14 -2.09 5.22
CA ALA A 193 -5.23 -2.57 3.85
C ALA A 193 -5.41 -4.10 3.77
N ASN A 194 -4.66 -4.87 4.58
CA ASN A 194 -4.81 -6.33 4.64
C ASN A 194 -6.16 -6.79 5.21
N ASN A 195 -6.85 -5.92 5.95
CA ASN A 195 -8.12 -6.19 6.63
C ASN A 195 -9.35 -5.70 5.85
N VAL A 196 -9.22 -5.30 4.59
CA VAL A 196 -10.36 -4.85 3.78
C VAL A 196 -10.61 -5.74 2.57
N GLU A 197 -11.87 -5.84 2.17
CA GLU A 197 -12.34 -6.54 0.97
C GLU A 197 -12.15 -5.69 -0.29
N ASN A 198 -12.38 -6.25 -1.49
CA ASN A 198 -12.20 -5.53 -2.76
C ASN A 198 -13.09 -4.27 -2.91
N ASP A 199 -14.27 -4.27 -2.29
CA ASP A 199 -15.20 -3.12 -2.30
C ASP A 199 -15.08 -2.35 -0.98
N ASN A 200 -13.90 -1.76 -0.78
CA ASN A 200 -13.56 -1.02 0.43
C ASN A 200 -13.54 0.49 0.22
N ILE A 201 -13.81 1.19 1.32
CA ILE A 201 -13.64 2.64 1.44
C ILE A 201 -13.00 2.92 2.79
N ILE A 202 -11.84 3.56 2.75
CA ILE A 202 -11.10 4.04 3.91
C ILE A 202 -11.23 5.55 3.97
N GLU A 203 -11.62 6.06 5.12
CA GLU A 203 -11.57 7.49 5.44
C GLU A 203 -10.28 7.79 6.19
N ILE A 204 -9.58 8.83 5.75
CA ILE A 204 -8.39 9.36 6.40
C ILE A 204 -8.68 10.78 6.83
N ARG A 205 -8.68 11.01 8.13
CA ARG A 205 -8.82 12.32 8.75
C ARG A 205 -7.48 12.77 9.28
N ARG A 206 -7.00 13.94 8.85
CA ARG A 206 -5.72 14.49 9.29
C ARG A 206 -5.90 15.83 9.99
N LYS A 207 -5.15 16.03 11.06
CA LYS A 207 -5.01 17.32 11.75
C LYS A 207 -3.56 17.47 12.18
N GLU A 208 -2.85 18.41 11.53
CA GLU A 208 -1.39 18.51 11.64
C GLU A 208 -0.77 17.13 11.34
N ASP A 209 0.18 16.65 12.16
CA ASP A 209 0.82 15.34 12.01
C ASP A 209 0.02 14.16 12.60
N ASN A 210 -1.18 14.41 13.13
CA ASN A 210 -2.06 13.34 13.62
C ASN A 210 -3.00 12.85 12.52
N VAL A 211 -3.16 11.54 12.44
CA VAL A 211 -3.99 10.88 11.44
C VAL A 211 -4.91 9.89 12.12
N LEU A 212 -6.19 9.91 11.76
CA LEU A 212 -7.16 8.88 12.08
C LEU A 212 -7.54 8.17 10.79
N ILE A 213 -7.54 6.84 10.83
CA ILE A 213 -7.85 5.99 9.68
C ILE A 213 -9.01 5.07 10.06
N ASP A 214 -10.13 5.18 9.35
CA ASP A 214 -11.34 4.41 9.60
C ASP A 214 -11.78 3.66 8.32
N VAL A 215 -12.19 2.40 8.49
CA VAL A 215 -12.81 1.63 7.39
C VAL A 215 -14.30 1.93 7.40
N ILE A 216 -14.76 2.71 6.43
CA ILE A 216 -16.18 3.07 6.29
C ILE A 216 -16.96 1.96 5.59
N ARG A 217 -16.29 1.19 4.72
CA ARG A 217 -16.89 0.08 3.98
C ARG A 217 -15.88 -1.03 3.75
N GLY A 218 -16.36 -2.27 3.77
CA GLY A 218 -15.60 -3.45 3.34
C GLY A 218 -14.59 -3.96 4.36
N LEU A 219 -14.84 -3.82 5.67
CA LEU A 219 -14.02 -4.47 6.69
C LEU A 219 -14.20 -5.99 6.60
N ALA A 220 -13.11 -6.72 6.42
CA ALA A 220 -13.11 -8.16 6.27
C ALA A 220 -13.19 -8.88 7.63
N LYS A 221 -13.82 -10.06 7.64
CA LYS A 221 -13.75 -10.97 8.79
C LYS A 221 -12.34 -11.51 8.96
N SER A 222 -11.91 -11.71 10.21
CA SER A 222 -10.56 -12.20 10.52
C SER A 222 -10.19 -13.50 9.79
N ASP A 223 -11.14 -14.45 9.67
CA ASP A 223 -10.90 -15.71 8.93
C ASP A 223 -10.63 -15.48 7.43
N ASN A 224 -11.29 -14.49 6.81
CA ASN A 224 -11.06 -14.13 5.42
C ASN A 224 -9.65 -13.55 5.25
N VAL A 225 -9.24 -12.67 6.17
CA VAL A 225 -7.88 -12.10 6.19
C VAL A 225 -6.84 -13.20 6.33
N LEU A 226 -7.00 -14.11 7.29
CA LEU A 226 -6.05 -15.20 7.54
C LEU A 226 -5.94 -16.21 6.39
N ARG A 227 -7.01 -16.40 5.61
CA ARG A 227 -6.99 -17.25 4.42
C ARG A 227 -6.42 -16.55 3.18
N GLY A 228 -6.20 -15.24 3.24
CA GLY A 228 -5.78 -14.44 2.08
C GLY A 228 -6.92 -14.17 1.11
N ASP A 229 -8.17 -14.23 1.57
CA ASP A 229 -9.35 -13.93 0.74
C ASP A 229 -9.43 -12.43 0.40
N THR A 230 -8.78 -11.57 1.18
CA THR A 230 -8.65 -10.12 0.94
C THR A 230 -7.61 -9.76 -0.12
N LEU A 231 -6.69 -10.67 -0.47
CA LEU A 231 -5.69 -10.42 -1.50
C LEU A 231 -6.31 -10.45 -2.90
N THR A 232 -5.87 -9.55 -3.77
CA THR A 232 -6.23 -9.60 -5.20
C THR A 232 -5.65 -10.85 -5.86
N LEU A 233 -6.22 -11.25 -6.99
CA LEU A 233 -5.69 -12.36 -7.79
C LEU A 233 -4.24 -12.10 -8.23
N ARG A 234 -3.91 -10.83 -8.50
CA ARG A 234 -2.56 -10.38 -8.85
C ARG A 234 -1.58 -10.64 -7.72
N GLU A 235 -1.90 -10.24 -6.50
CA GLU A 235 -1.04 -10.45 -5.34
C GLU A 235 -0.84 -11.93 -5.05
N LYS A 236 -1.92 -12.73 -5.14
CA LYS A 236 -1.86 -14.19 -5.03
C LYS A 236 -0.90 -14.80 -6.06
N ALA A 237 -0.95 -14.33 -7.31
CA ALA A 237 -0.05 -14.82 -8.37
C ALA A 237 1.41 -14.44 -8.09
N PHE A 238 1.69 -13.23 -7.62
CA PHE A 238 3.03 -12.81 -7.22
C PHE A 238 3.58 -13.63 -6.05
N LEU A 239 2.80 -13.78 -4.98
CA LEU A 239 3.16 -14.60 -3.81
C LEU A 239 3.44 -16.05 -4.22
N TYR A 240 2.59 -16.64 -5.06
CA TYR A 240 2.77 -18.00 -5.53
C TYR A 240 4.09 -18.17 -6.29
N TYR A 241 4.38 -17.27 -7.23
CA TYR A 241 5.63 -17.30 -7.99
C TYR A 241 6.85 -17.19 -7.07
N ASP A 242 6.84 -16.24 -6.13
CA ASP A 242 7.98 -15.97 -5.26
C ASP A 242 8.25 -17.13 -4.29
N VAL A 243 7.20 -17.79 -3.80
CA VAL A 243 7.33 -19.00 -2.98
C VAL A 243 7.92 -20.15 -3.80
N LYS A 244 7.40 -20.41 -5.01
CA LYS A 244 7.85 -21.53 -5.84
C LYS A 244 9.29 -21.34 -6.34
N THR A 245 9.73 -20.09 -6.56
CA THR A 245 11.12 -19.75 -6.91
C THR A 245 12.05 -19.61 -5.71
N LYS A 246 11.52 -19.70 -4.47
CA LYS A 246 12.26 -19.41 -3.23
C LYS A 246 12.90 -18.02 -3.21
N GLY A 247 12.26 -17.04 -3.85
CA GLY A 247 12.75 -15.66 -3.99
C GLY A 247 12.48 -14.76 -2.78
N ILE A 248 11.92 -15.29 -1.69
CA ILE A 248 11.51 -14.50 -0.53
C ILE A 248 12.67 -14.39 0.46
N ILE A 249 13.21 -13.17 0.61
CA ILE A 249 14.23 -12.84 1.61
C ILE A 249 13.57 -11.99 2.70
N LYS A 250 13.11 -12.63 3.78
CA LYS A 250 12.29 -11.97 4.82
C LYS A 250 13.04 -10.85 5.53
N GLU A 251 14.33 -11.03 5.77
CA GLU A 251 15.18 -10.05 6.44
C GLU A 251 15.25 -8.74 5.64
N GLU A 252 15.32 -8.82 4.31
CA GLU A 252 15.31 -7.63 3.43
C GLU A 252 13.95 -6.94 3.44
N ILE A 253 12.87 -7.71 3.42
CA ILE A 253 11.50 -7.18 3.52
C ILE A 253 11.31 -6.44 4.84
N LEU A 254 11.68 -7.05 5.96
CA LEU A 254 11.59 -6.44 7.29
C LEU A 254 12.43 -5.15 7.38
N LYS A 255 13.67 -5.16 6.87
CA LYS A 255 14.53 -3.97 6.80
C LYS A 255 13.92 -2.87 5.94
N SER A 256 13.37 -3.21 4.76
CA SER A 256 12.73 -2.25 3.87
C SER A 256 11.51 -1.59 4.52
N ILE A 257 10.67 -2.37 5.21
CA ILE A 257 9.53 -1.86 5.96
C ILE A 257 10.00 -0.93 7.08
N ALA A 258 10.99 -1.34 7.87
CA ALA A 258 11.53 -0.51 8.95
C ALA A 258 12.12 0.80 8.44
N TRP A 259 12.90 0.79 7.36
CA TRP A 259 13.45 1.99 6.71
C TRP A 259 12.34 2.97 6.27
N LYS A 260 11.24 2.43 5.71
CA LYS A 260 10.06 3.22 5.32
C LYS A 260 9.32 3.84 6.49
N ILE A 261 9.41 3.28 7.69
CA ILE A 261 8.62 3.77 8.84
C ILE A 261 9.45 4.61 9.81
N ALA A 262 10.63 4.10 10.20
CA ALA A 262 11.42 4.65 11.29
C ALA A 262 12.57 5.56 10.84
N SER A 263 12.83 5.67 9.53
CA SER A 263 13.96 6.45 8.97
C SER A 263 15.31 6.06 9.59
N ILE A 264 15.49 4.74 9.73
CA ILE A 264 16.71 4.05 10.17
C ILE A 264 17.46 3.56 8.95
#